data_AF-A0A3C7W3U5-F1
#
_entry.id   AF-A0A3C7W3U5-F1
#
_cell.length_a   1.000
_cell.length_b   1.000
_cell.length_c   1.000
_cell.angle_alpha   90.00
_cell.angle_beta   90.00
_cell.angle_gamma   90.00
#
_symmetry.space_group_name_H-M   'P 1'
#
loop_
_entity.id
_entity.type
_entity.pdbx_description
1 polymer ?
#
loop_
_entity_poly.entity_id
_entity_poly.type
_entity_poly.pdbx_seq_one_letter_code
_entity_poly.pdbx_strand_id
1 'polypeptide(L)'
;MHLDDKGLGRLLGGLILLQLGCGIAGNLWLTAPLFGEGGYLALTSAERVTIRASVLFSLVTGCLGVVIALLAQAPFRRRGPLPGRALLVFSAVALAIGVVEQAGVLSMVMV
;
A
#
# COMPACT_ATOMS: atom_id res chain seq x y z
N MET A 1 -8.61 -25.41 -3.78
CA MET A 1 -7.93 -25.00 -5.03
C MET A 1 -6.43 -25.18 -4.80
N HIS A 2 -5.87 -26.32 -5.20
CA HIS A 2 -4.42 -26.57 -5.10
C HIS A 2 -3.75 -25.76 -6.20
N LEU A 3 -3.28 -24.56 -5.86
CA LEU A 3 -2.41 -23.81 -6.75
C LEU A 3 -1.07 -24.55 -6.78
N ASP A 4 -0.69 -25.01 -7.96
CA ASP A 4 0.63 -25.57 -8.23
C ASP A 4 1.71 -24.54 -7.82
N ASP A 5 2.87 -24.97 -7.30
CA ASP A 5 3.90 -24.08 -6.73
C ASP A 5 4.32 -22.98 -7.74
N LYS A 6 4.26 -23.31 -9.03
CA LYS A 6 4.53 -22.42 -10.17
C LYS A 6 3.43 -21.36 -10.38
N GLY A 7 2.17 -21.73 -10.16
CA GLY A 7 1.02 -20.83 -10.23
C GLY A 7 1.01 -19.82 -9.10
N LEU A 8 1.36 -20.27 -7.88
CA LEU A 8 1.46 -19.39 -6.72
C LEU A 8 2.60 -18.36 -6.87
N GLY A 9 3.75 -18.77 -7.42
CA GLY A 9 4.85 -17.86 -7.72
C GLY A 9 4.49 -16.78 -8.75
N ARG A 10 3.77 -17.13 -9.83
CA ARG A 10 3.28 -16.15 -10.82
C ARG A 10 2.25 -15.20 -10.23
N LEU A 11 1.36 -15.70 -9.38
CA LEU A 11 0.36 -14.88 -8.70
C LEU A 11 1.01 -13.88 -7.74
N LEU A 12 1.95 -14.33 -6.89
CA LEU A 12 2.70 -13.45 -6.00
C LEU A 12 3.49 -12.39 -6.77
N GLY A 13 4.20 -12.79 -7.83
CA GLY A 13 4.92 -11.86 -8.70
C GLY A 13 3.99 -10.82 -9.33
N GLY A 14 2.84 -11.24 -9.85
CA GLY A 14 1.82 -10.34 -10.40
C GLY A 14 1.27 -9.37 -9.37
N LEU A 15 0.99 -9.84 -8.15
CA LEU A 15 0.49 -9.00 -7.06
C LEU A 15 1.52 -7.98 -6.60
N ILE A 16 2.80 -8.35 -6.53
CA ILE A 16 3.90 -7.42 -6.18
C ILE A 16 4.03 -6.34 -7.25
N LEU A 17 4.00 -6.71 -8.54
CA LEU A 17 4.05 -5.74 -9.63
C LEU A 17 2.85 -4.80 -9.63
N LEU A 18 1.66 -5.34 -9.36
CA LEU A 18 0.44 -4.54 -9.20
C LEU A 18 0.57 -3.58 -8.03
N GLN A 19 1.03 -4.05 -6.87
CA GLN A 19 1.24 -3.21 -5.68
C GLN A 19 2.25 -2.09 -5.95
N LEU A 20 3.35 -2.39 -6.65
CA LEU A 20 4.36 -1.41 -7.03
C LEU A 20 3.78 -0.35 -7.97
N GLY A 21 3.06 -0.79 -9.01
CA GLY A 21 2.39 0.11 -9.96
C GLY A 21 1.37 1.01 -9.27
N CYS A 22 0.55 0.45 -8.38
CA CYS A 22 -0.38 1.22 -7.55
C CYS A 22 0.38 2.23 -6.67
N GLY A 23 1.45 1.82 -5.98
CA GLY A 23 2.23 2.72 -5.14
C GLY A 23 2.80 3.92 -5.90
N ILE A 24 3.37 3.68 -7.08
CA ILE A 24 3.92 4.74 -7.94
C ILE A 24 2.80 5.66 -8.45
N ALA A 25 1.73 5.10 -8.99
CA ALA A 25 0.61 5.88 -9.54
C ALA A 25 -0.09 6.71 -8.44
N GLY A 26 -0.26 6.12 -7.25
CA GLY A 26 -0.80 6.79 -6.07
C GLY A 26 0.01 8.02 -5.68
N ASN A 27 1.35 7.87 -5.61
CA ASN A 27 2.25 8.94 -5.23
C ASN A 27 2.35 10.05 -6.31
N LEU A 28 2.43 9.67 -7.58
CA LEU A 28 2.63 10.64 -8.66
C LEU A 28 1.35 11.37 -9.08
N TRP A 29 0.19 10.73 -9.01
CA TRP A 29 -1.05 11.34 -9.48
C TRP A 29 -1.94 11.83 -8.37
N LEU A 30 -2.15 11.03 -7.32
CA LEU A 30 -3.14 11.38 -6.30
C LEU A 30 -2.59 12.34 -5.24
N THR A 31 -1.27 12.33 -4.97
CA THR A 31 -0.64 13.30 -4.06
C THR A 31 -0.03 14.52 -4.74
N ALA A 32 -0.03 14.61 -6.08
CA ALA A 32 0.47 15.77 -6.81
C ALA A 32 -0.13 17.13 -6.35
N PRO A 33 -1.44 17.24 -6.04
CA PRO A 33 -2.02 18.51 -5.61
C PRO A 33 -1.44 19.04 -4.28
N LEU A 34 -0.90 18.18 -3.42
CA LEU A 34 -0.29 18.60 -2.14
C LEU A 34 1.00 19.42 -2.32
N PHE A 35 1.66 19.27 -3.47
CA PHE A 35 2.96 19.89 -3.76
C PHE A 35 2.86 21.05 -4.77
N GLY A 36 1.65 21.49 -5.12
CA GLY A 36 1.40 22.62 -6.02
C GLY A 36 1.63 24.00 -5.39
N GLU A 37 1.57 25.05 -6.21
CA GLU A 37 1.70 26.44 -5.76
C GLU A 37 0.61 26.80 -4.74
N GLY A 38 1.01 27.10 -3.51
CA GLY A 38 0.10 27.41 -2.39
C GLY A 38 -0.07 26.29 -1.35
N GLY A 39 0.45 25.09 -1.63
CA GLY A 39 0.44 23.95 -0.71
C GLY A 39 -0.96 23.55 -0.23
N TYR A 40 -1.05 22.86 0.91
CA TYR A 40 -2.33 22.34 1.42
C TYR A 40 -3.38 23.43 1.74
N LEU A 41 -2.95 24.67 1.99
CA LEU A 41 -3.83 25.79 2.35
C LEU A 41 -4.61 26.35 1.16
N ALA A 42 -4.11 26.18 -0.06
CA ALA A 42 -4.73 26.67 -1.29
C ALA A 42 -5.63 25.63 -1.99
N LEU A 43 -5.80 24.44 -1.40
CA LEU A 43 -6.54 23.34 -2.00
C LEU A 43 -8.02 23.67 -2.21
N THR A 44 -8.47 23.53 -3.45
CA THR A 44 -9.88 23.59 -3.83
C THR A 44 -10.68 22.41 -3.26
N SER A 45 -12.01 22.54 -3.19
CA SER A 45 -12.89 21.46 -2.71
C SER A 45 -12.72 20.15 -3.49
N ALA A 46 -12.46 20.23 -4.81
CA ALA A 46 -12.21 19.07 -5.66
C ALA A 46 -10.87 18.39 -5.34
N GLU A 47 -9.80 19.15 -5.14
CA GLU A 47 -8.47 18.60 -4.81
C GLU A 47 -8.46 17.96 -3.42
N ARG A 48 -9.21 18.51 -2.46
CA ARG A 48 -9.41 17.91 -1.14
C ARG A 48 -10.06 16.53 -1.23
N VAL A 49 -11.01 16.32 -2.14
CA VAL A 49 -11.61 14.99 -2.39
C VAL A 49 -10.58 14.04 -3.00
N THR A 50 -9.79 14.50 -3.96
CA THR A 50 -8.71 13.69 -4.57
C THR A 50 -7.69 13.22 -3.54
N ILE A 51 -7.29 14.09 -2.59
CA ILE A 51 -6.36 13.70 -1.51
C ILE A 51 -7.02 12.73 -0.52
N ARG A 52 -8.31 12.88 -0.19
CA ARG A 52 -9.02 11.88 0.63
C ARG A 52 -9.06 10.52 -0.08
N ALA A 53 -9.26 10.52 -1.40
CA ALA A 53 -9.19 9.31 -2.20
C ALA A 53 -7.76 8.73 -2.25
N SER A 54 -6.73 9.58 -2.28
CA SER A 54 -5.32 9.17 -2.22
C SER A 54 -4.99 8.44 -0.92
N VAL A 55 -5.47 8.97 0.20
CA VAL A 55 -5.32 8.36 1.53
C VAL A 55 -5.92 6.96 1.53
N LEU A 56 -7.17 6.82 1.08
CA LEU A 56 -7.84 5.53 1.03
C LEU A 56 -7.11 4.55 0.08
N PHE A 57 -6.69 5.02 -1.09
CA PHE A 57 -5.98 4.21 -2.07
C PHE A 57 -4.62 3.71 -1.54
N SER A 58 -3.87 4.56 -0.83
CA SER A 58 -2.62 4.18 -0.17
C SER A 58 -2.84 3.14 0.92
N LEU A 59 -3.91 3.26 1.73
CA LEU A 59 -4.26 2.26 2.75
C LEU A 59 -4.63 0.91 2.12
N VAL A 60 -5.44 0.91 1.06
CA VAL A 60 -5.79 -0.32 0.32
C VAL A 60 -4.54 -0.98 -0.26
N THR A 61 -3.63 -0.20 -0.82
CA THR A 61 -2.35 -0.70 -1.36
C THR A 61 -1.45 -1.26 -0.27
N GLY A 62 -1.43 -0.66 0.92
CA GLY A 62 -0.73 -1.18 2.10
C GLY A 62 -1.32 -2.51 2.59
N CYS A 63 -2.64 -2.61 2.68
CA CYS A 63 -3.35 -3.85 3.02
C CYS A 63 -3.04 -4.97 2.01
N LEU A 64 -2.94 -4.64 0.72
CA LEU A 64 -2.54 -5.59 -0.31
C LEU A 64 -1.14 -6.19 -0.03
N GLY A 65 -0.21 -5.39 0.48
CA GLY A 65 1.11 -5.86 0.92
C GLY A 65 1.04 -6.91 2.04
N VAL A 66 0.15 -6.72 3.02
CA VAL A 66 -0.09 -7.72 4.08
C VAL A 66 -0.69 -9.00 3.52
N VAL A 67 -1.64 -8.90 2.58
CA VAL A 67 -2.21 -10.07 1.90
C VAL A 67 -1.14 -10.84 1.13
N ILE A 68 -0.26 -10.15 0.41
CA ILE A 68 0.88 -10.77 -0.29
C ILE A 68 1.79 -11.49 0.70
N ALA A 69 2.10 -10.88 1.85
CA ALA A 69 2.93 -11.50 2.89
C ALA A 69 2.27 -12.73 3.54
N LEU A 70 0.94 -12.74 3.69
CA LEU A 70 0.17 -13.91 4.14
C LEU A 70 0.22 -15.04 3.11
N LEU A 71 0.02 -14.73 1.83
CA LEU A 71 0.08 -15.72 0.75
C LEU A 71 1.50 -16.28 0.55
N ALA A 72 2.51 -15.44 0.76
CA ALA A 72 3.91 -15.83 0.70
C ALA A 72 4.33 -16.80 1.83
N GLN A 73 3.53 -16.99 2.89
CA GLN A 73 3.84 -17.99 3.91
C GLN A 73 3.96 -19.40 3.33
N ALA A 74 3.05 -19.77 2.41
CA ALA A 74 2.98 -21.11 1.83
C ALA A 74 4.32 -21.59 1.22
N PRO A 75 4.98 -20.83 0.32
CA PRO A 75 6.25 -21.25 -0.26
C PRO A 75 7.41 -21.22 0.75
N PHE A 76 7.37 -20.35 1.77
CA PHE A 76 8.42 -20.30 2.80
C PHE A 76 8.36 -21.46 3.79
N ARG A 77 7.21 -22.15 3.95
CA ARG A 77 7.09 -23.31 4.87
C ARG A 77 8.14 -24.40 4.60
N ARG A 78 8.61 -24.57 3.36
CA ARG A 78 9.64 -25.56 3.00
C ARG A 78 11.06 -25.17 3.37
N ARG A 79 11.35 -23.88 3.58
CA ARG A 79 12.69 -23.35 3.89
C ARG A 79 12.84 -22.86 5.34
N GLY A 80 11.79 -23.01 6.14
CA GLY A 80 11.71 -22.56 7.53
C GLY A 80 10.70 -21.41 7.72
N PRO A 81 10.02 -21.34 8.88
CA PRO A 81 8.92 -20.38 9.11
C PRO A 81 9.40 -18.93 9.31
N LEU A 82 10.68 -18.73 9.60
CA LEU A 82 11.27 -17.44 9.98
C LEU A 82 11.16 -16.36 8.88
N PRO A 83 11.57 -16.60 7.61
CA PRO A 83 11.46 -15.59 6.54
C PRO A 83 10.02 -15.18 6.24
N GLY A 84 9.08 -16.13 6.25
CA GLY A 84 7.66 -15.83 6.07
C GLY A 84 7.15 -14.92 7.19
N ARG A 85 7.40 -15.28 8.46
CA ARG A 85 6.97 -14.47 9.60
C ARG A 85 7.60 -13.08 9.60
N ALA A 86 8.90 -12.99 9.26
CA ALA A 86 9.59 -11.71 9.16
C ALA A 86 8.95 -10.80 8.11
N LEU A 87 8.61 -11.34 6.92
CA LEU A 87 7.91 -10.58 5.88
C LEU A 87 6.53 -10.09 6.36
N LEU A 88 5.77 -10.95 7.05
CA LEU A 88 4.46 -10.57 7.58
C LEU A 88 4.57 -9.45 8.61
N VAL A 89 5.50 -9.56 9.56
CA VAL A 89 5.74 -8.53 10.56
C VAL A 89 6.18 -7.22 9.89
N PHE A 90 7.08 -7.30 8.93
CA PHE A 90 7.54 -6.13 8.19
C PHE A 90 6.41 -5.44 7.43
N SER A 91 5.56 -6.20 6.72
CA SER A 91 4.39 -5.66 6.03
C SER A 91 3.37 -5.05 7.00
N ALA A 92 3.17 -5.66 8.17
CA ALA A 92 2.26 -5.13 9.19
C ALA A 92 2.78 -3.81 9.79
N VAL A 93 4.08 -3.73 10.09
CA VAL A 93 4.73 -2.51 10.57
C VAL A 93 4.69 -1.41 9.51
N ALA A 94 4.99 -1.74 8.25
CA ALA A 94 4.91 -0.79 7.14
C ALA A 94 3.49 -0.23 6.97
N LEU A 95 2.46 -1.08 7.08
CA LEU A 95 1.07 -0.63 7.05
C LEU A 95 0.75 0.29 8.24
N ALA A 96 1.19 -0.05 9.44
CA ALA A 96 0.96 0.79 10.62
C ALA A 96 1.59 2.18 10.48
N ILE A 97 2.83 2.25 9.98
CA ILE A 97 3.50 3.52 9.67
C ILE A 97 2.70 4.29 8.62
N GLY A 98 2.28 3.63 7.53
CA GLY A 98 1.45 4.24 6.50
C GLY A 98 0.13 4.78 7.04
N VAL A 99 -0.53 4.09 7.97
CA VAL A 99 -1.75 4.58 8.63
C VAL A 99 -1.49 5.88 9.39
N VAL A 100 -0.38 5.96 10.13
CA VAL A 100 -0.01 7.17 10.88
C VAL A 100 0.28 8.34 9.94
N GLU A 101 1.05 8.11 8.88
CA GLU A 101 1.34 9.13 7.86
C GLU A 101 0.07 9.64 7.19
N GLN A 102 -0.79 8.74 6.74
CA GLN A 102 -2.02 9.10 6.04
C GLN A 102 -3.05 9.75 6.97
N ALA A 103 -3.07 9.41 8.26
CA ALA A 103 -3.88 10.14 9.26
C ALA A 103 -3.42 11.59 9.41
N GLY A 104 -2.10 11.83 9.37
CA GLY A 104 -1.52 13.17 9.32
C GLY A 104 -1.99 13.95 8.10
N VAL A 105 -1.89 13.36 6.90
CA VAL A 105 -2.37 13.97 5.65
C VAL A 105 -3.87 14.28 5.72
N LEU A 106 -4.67 13.34 6.20
CA LEU A 106 -6.12 13.51 6.29
C LEU A 106 -6.50 14.65 7.25
N SER A 107 -5.77 14.82 8.35
CA SER A 107 -6.00 15.91 9.31
C SER A 107 -5.80 17.30 8.69
N MET A 108 -4.88 17.45 7.73
CA MET A 108 -4.62 18.72 7.04
C MET A 108 -5.74 19.12 6.08
N VAL A 109 -6.52 18.15 5.59
CA VAL A 109 -7.52 18.33 4.53
C VAL A 109 -8.97 18.34 5.07
N MET A 110 -9.15 17.90 6.33
CA MET A 110 -10.43 17.89 7.03
C MET A 110 -10.80 19.23 7.67
N VAL A 111 -9.82 20.12 7.90
CA VAL A 111 -10.02 21.50 8.41
C VAL A 111 -10.37 22.44 7.27
#